data_AF-A0A521ZS64-F1
#
_entry.id   AF-A0A521ZS64-F1
#
_cell.length_a   1.000
_cell.length_b   1.000
_cell.length_c   1.000
_cell.angle_alpha   90.00
_cell.angle_beta   90.00
_cell.angle_gamma   90.00
#
_symmetry.space_group_name_H-M   'P 1'
#
loop_
_entity.id
_entity.type
_entity.pdbx_description
1 polymer ?
#
loop_
_entity_poly.entity_id
_entity_poly.type
_entity_poly.pdbx_seq_one_letter_code
_entity_poly.pdbx_strand_id
1 'polypeptide(L)'
;MKKFLTKRSSIEMLFVVIAASLGIYLGWLWRDVAAFVVFIFIIVHPVPIKWLAIPTLILLVVTPIFLTLLKQEAIAEDLAVSAYYFLVMSVMMGIYELQGGENKRA
;
A
#
# COMPACT_ATOMS: atom_id res chain seq x y z
N MET A 1 -15.90 -1.02 -21.27
CA MET A 1 -16.38 0.05 -20.37
C MET A 1 -17.90 -0.04 -20.20
N LYS A 2 -18.40 -0.88 -19.28
CA LYS A 2 -19.79 -0.86 -18.76
C LYS A 2 -20.00 -2.05 -17.81
N LYS A 3 -19.74 -1.82 -16.52
CA LYS A 3 -20.30 -2.51 -15.33
C LYS A 3 -19.45 -2.09 -14.12
N PHE A 4 -19.69 -0.88 -13.62
CA PHE A 4 -18.97 -0.37 -12.46
C PHE A 4 -19.90 0.35 -11.48
N LEU A 5 -21.12 -0.17 -11.31
CA LEU A 5 -22.07 0.34 -10.33
C LEU A 5 -22.78 -0.82 -9.63
N THR A 6 -21.99 -1.65 -8.97
CA THR A 6 -22.48 -2.50 -7.89
C THR A 6 -22.43 -1.64 -6.62
N LYS A 7 -23.51 -1.58 -5.82
CA LYS A 7 -23.65 -0.73 -4.61
C LYS A 7 -22.46 -0.73 -3.64
N ARG A 8 -21.66 -1.81 -3.67
CA ARG A 8 -20.37 -1.96 -2.96
C ARG A 8 -19.32 -0.93 -3.39
N SER A 9 -19.18 -0.70 -4.70
CA SER A 9 -18.20 0.21 -5.30
C SER A 9 -18.37 1.67 -4.88
N SER A 10 -19.61 2.11 -4.59
CA SER A 10 -19.87 3.47 -4.10
C SER A 10 -19.39 3.69 -2.67
N ILE A 11 -19.48 2.67 -1.80
CA ILE A 11 -18.99 2.74 -0.42
C ILE A 11 -17.46 2.70 -0.40
N GLU A 12 -16.88 1.85 -1.23
CA GLU A 12 -15.44 1.73 -1.45
C GLU A 12 -14.82 3.06 -1.89
N MET A 13 -15.44 3.74 -2.86
CA MET A 13 -15.00 5.05 -3.34
C MET A 13 -15.17 6.14 -2.27
N LEU A 14 -16.20 6.05 -1.43
CA LEU A 14 -16.39 6.96 -0.30
C LEU A 14 -15.24 6.88 0.71
N PHE A 15 -14.76 5.67 1.05
CA PHE A 15 -13.60 5.50 1.93
C PHE A 15 -12.33 6.13 1.34
N VAL A 16 -12.10 5.98 0.04
CA VAL A 16 -10.96 6.58 -0.65
C VAL A 16 -11.04 8.12 -0.61
N VAL A 17 -12.23 8.69 -0.85
CA VAL A 17 -12.45 10.14 -0.80
C VAL A 17 -12.26 10.68 0.61
N ILE A 18 -12.77 10.00 1.63
CA ILE A 18 -12.58 10.38 3.04
C ILE A 18 -11.10 10.33 3.42
N ALA A 19 -10.38 9.27 3.03
CA ALA A 19 -8.96 9.12 3.27
C ALA A 19 -8.14 10.26 2.64
N ALA A 20 -8.42 10.60 1.37
CA ALA A 20 -7.77 11.72 0.69
C ALA A 20 -8.05 13.05 1.39
N SER A 21 -9.30 13.28 1.78
CA SER A 21 -9.73 14.50 2.49
C SER A 21 -9.05 14.65 3.85
N LEU A 22 -8.87 13.54 4.58
CA LEU A 22 -8.14 13.50 5.85
C LEU A 22 -6.66 13.86 5.68
N GLY A 23 -5.99 13.31 4.66
CA GLY A 23 -4.59 13.63 4.39
C GLY A 23 -4.38 15.12 4.10
N ILE A 24 -5.29 15.72 3.32
CA ILE A 24 -5.27 17.17 3.04
C ILE A 24 -5.55 17.97 4.32
N TYR A 25 -6.55 17.57 5.11
CA TYR A 25 -6.93 18.25 6.35
C TYR A 25 -5.81 18.26 7.39
N LEU A 26 -5.04 17.16 7.48
CA LEU A 26 -3.90 17.04 8.40
C LEU A 26 -2.63 17.77 7.91
N GLY A 27 -2.69 18.42 6.73
CA GLY A 27 -1.55 19.15 6.18
C GLY A 27 -0.40 18.26 5.73
N TRP A 28 -0.67 17.01 5.37
CA TRP A 28 0.36 16.09 4.88
C TRP A 28 0.93 16.55 3.54
N LEU A 29 2.19 16.19 3.27
CA LEU A 29 2.78 16.43 1.97
C LEU A 29 1.99 15.64 0.92
N TRP A 30 1.90 16.19 -0.30
CA TRP A 30 1.13 15.57 -1.38
C TRP A 30 1.58 14.12 -1.69
N ARG A 31 2.86 13.80 -1.45
CA ARG A 31 3.42 12.44 -1.59
C ARG A 31 2.82 11.47 -0.60
N ASP A 32 2.69 11.88 0.66
CA ASP A 32 2.16 11.05 1.74
C ASP A 32 0.66 10.84 1.56
N VAL A 33 -0.05 11.89 1.13
CA VAL A 33 -1.47 11.78 0.73
C VAL A 33 -1.63 10.80 -0.42
N ALA A 34 -0.80 10.90 -1.45
CA ALA A 34 -0.85 9.98 -2.59
C ALA A 34 -0.58 8.53 -2.17
N ALA A 35 0.46 8.28 -1.36
CA ALA A 35 0.78 6.96 -0.84
C ALA A 35 -0.36 6.39 0.01
N PHE A 36 -0.95 7.21 0.88
CA PHE A 36 -2.07 6.82 1.72
C PHE A 36 -3.32 6.44 0.90
N VAL A 37 -3.67 7.25 -0.11
CA VAL A 37 -4.78 6.95 -1.03
C VAL A 37 -4.54 5.64 -1.77
N VAL A 38 -3.32 5.40 -2.25
CA VAL A 38 -2.95 4.16 -2.93
C VAL A 38 -3.08 2.96 -1.99
N PHE A 39 -2.63 3.06 -0.74
CA PHE A 39 -2.76 1.96 0.22
C PHE A 39 -4.21 1.66 0.57
N ILE A 40 -5.03 2.68 0.84
CA ILE A 40 -6.47 2.48 1.08
C ILE A 40 -7.12 1.84 -0.15
N PHE A 41 -6.76 2.28 -1.35
CA PHE A 41 -7.27 1.68 -2.58
C PHE A 41 -6.91 0.19 -2.67
N ILE A 42 -5.68 -0.20 -2.35
CA ILE A 42 -5.23 -1.61 -2.34
C ILE A 42 -5.96 -2.44 -1.28
N ILE A 43 -6.23 -1.88 -0.09
CA ILE A 43 -7.01 -2.57 0.95
C ILE A 43 -8.42 -2.85 0.45
N VAL A 44 -9.03 -1.88 -0.20
CA VAL A 44 -10.41 -1.95 -0.67
C VAL A 44 -10.54 -2.81 -1.94
N HIS A 45 -9.57 -2.72 -2.85
CA HIS A 45 -9.45 -3.51 -4.06
C HIS A 45 -8.21 -4.40 -3.96
N PRO A 46 -8.33 -5.59 -3.34
CA PRO A 46 -7.21 -6.48 -3.11
C PRO A 46 -6.47 -6.79 -4.42
N VAL A 47 -5.20 -6.39 -4.49
CA VAL A 47 -4.29 -6.57 -5.63
C VAL A 47 -3.39 -7.77 -5.38
N PRO A 48 -3.00 -8.57 -6.38
CA PRO A 48 -2.19 -9.76 -6.11
C PRO A 48 -0.89 -9.46 -5.34
N ILE A 49 -0.54 -10.29 -4.35
CA ILE A 49 0.61 -10.08 -3.44
C ILE A 49 1.92 -9.84 -4.18
N LYS A 50 2.09 -10.47 -5.35
CA LYS A 50 3.29 -10.36 -6.19
C LYS A 50 3.63 -8.91 -6.55
N TRP A 51 2.62 -8.04 -6.71
CA TRP A 51 2.81 -6.64 -7.03
C TRP A 51 3.31 -5.80 -5.85
N LEU A 52 3.06 -6.24 -4.62
CA LEU A 52 3.50 -5.57 -3.39
C LEU A 52 4.82 -6.13 -2.87
N ALA A 53 5.04 -7.44 -3.03
CA ALA A 53 6.25 -8.12 -2.55
C ALA A 53 7.53 -7.64 -3.27
N ILE A 54 7.46 -7.42 -4.59
CA ILE A 54 8.61 -6.93 -5.38
C ILE A 54 9.12 -5.58 -4.88
N PRO A 55 8.30 -4.50 -4.80
CA PRO A 55 8.79 -3.22 -4.30
C PRO A 55 9.22 -3.30 -2.83
N THR A 56 8.57 -4.12 -2.01
CA THR A 56 8.98 -4.37 -0.61
C THR A 56 10.42 -4.88 -0.54
N LEU A 57 10.73 -5.94 -1.29
CA LEU A 57 12.06 -6.55 -1.31
C LEU A 57 13.12 -5.59 -1.85
N ILE A 58 12.80 -4.87 -2.92
CA ILE A 58 13.70 -3.87 -3.50
C ILE A 58 14.02 -2.80 -2.46
N LEU A 59 13.01 -2.22 -1.81
CA LEU A 59 13.21 -1.17 -0.80
C LEU A 59 14.03 -1.70 0.38
N LEU A 60 13.76 -2.92 0.85
CA LEU A 60 14.52 -3.56 1.93
C LEU A 60 16.00 -3.77 1.60
N VAL A 61 16.32 -4.11 0.35
CA VAL A 61 17.71 -4.29 -0.10
C VAL A 61 18.40 -2.96 -0.35
N VAL A 62 17.68 -1.97 -0.90
CA VAL A 62 18.25 -0.66 -1.23
C VAL A 62 18.48 0.19 0.02
N THR A 63 17.64 0.07 1.04
CA THR A 63 17.76 0.80 2.32
C THR A 63 19.17 0.69 2.95
N PRO A 64 19.73 -0.52 3.21
CA PRO A 64 21.06 -0.64 3.78
C PRO A 64 22.16 -0.16 2.84
N ILE A 65 21.96 -0.18 1.52
CA ILE A 65 22.92 0.40 0.55
C ILE A 65 23.02 1.92 0.75
N PHE A 66 21.88 2.60 0.89
CA PHE A 66 21.84 4.04 1.16
C PHE A 66 22.42 4.39 2.53
N LEU A 67 22.14 3.57 3.54
CA LEU A 67 22.66 3.77 4.89
C LEU A 67 24.18 3.55 4.98
N THR A 68 24.68 2.43 4.44
CA THR A 68 26.06 1.98 4.69
C THR A 68 27.05 2.42 3.62
N LEU A 69 26.72 2.35 2.33
CA LEU A 69 27.62 2.76 1.25
C LEU A 69 27.56 4.26 1.01
N LEU A 70 26.35 4.82 0.91
CA LEU A 70 26.16 6.22 0.55
C LEU A 70 26.12 7.17 1.76
N LYS A 71 26.00 6.63 2.98
CA LYS A 71 25.90 7.40 4.24
C LYS A 71 24.82 8.47 4.19
N GLN A 72 23.73 8.22 3.46
CA GLN A 72 22.60 9.12 3.33
C GLN A 72 21.50 8.69 4.30
N GLU A 73 21.67 9.04 5.57
CA GLU A 73 20.78 8.61 6.65
C GLU A 73 19.33 9.02 6.41
N ALA A 74 19.09 10.28 6.02
CA ALA A 74 17.73 10.79 5.77
C ALA A 74 16.98 10.01 4.67
N ILE A 75 17.66 9.68 3.56
CA ILE A 75 17.04 8.93 2.47
C ILE A 75 16.87 7.45 2.85
N ALA A 76 17.83 6.88 3.59
CA ALA A 76 17.71 5.53 4.09
C ALA A 76 16.52 5.38 5.05
N GLU A 77 16.28 6.37 5.90
CA GLU A 77 15.13 6.40 6.81
C GLU A 77 13.80 6.46 6.04
N ASP A 78 13.67 7.37 5.07
CA ASP A 78 12.47 7.47 4.22
C ASP A 78 12.19 6.16 3.45
N LEU A 79 13.25 5.52 2.95
CA LEU A 79 13.15 4.22 2.28
C LEU A 79 12.75 3.10 3.24
N ALA A 80 13.27 3.10 4.48
CA ALA A 80 12.93 2.12 5.50
C ALA A 80 11.45 2.23 5.90
N VAL A 81 10.95 3.45 6.09
CA VAL A 81 9.53 3.72 6.38
C VAL A 81 8.65 3.25 5.22
N SER A 82 9.05 3.54 3.99
CA SER A 82 8.34 3.07 2.79
C SER A 82 8.33 1.54 2.72
N ALA A 83 9.48 0.90 2.94
CA ALA A 83 9.62 -0.56 2.96
C ALA A 83 8.71 -1.19 4.00
N TYR A 84 8.62 -0.59 5.19
CA TYR A 84 7.73 -1.04 6.25
C TYR A 84 6.27 -1.02 5.83
N TYR A 85 5.79 0.07 5.22
CA TYR A 85 4.40 0.13 4.75
C TYR A 85 4.10 -0.89 3.66
N PHE A 86 4.99 -1.04 2.69
CA PHE A 86 4.85 -2.04 1.63
C PHE A 86 4.90 -3.49 2.17
N LEU A 87 5.69 -3.74 3.21
CA LEU A 87 5.77 -5.04 3.89
C LEU A 87 4.45 -5.37 4.59
N VAL A 88 3.92 -4.46 5.40
CA VAL A 88 2.63 -4.64 6.09
C VAL A 88 1.52 -4.92 5.08
N MET A 89 1.47 -4.14 4.00
CA MET A 89 0.50 -4.34 2.92
C MET A 89 0.65 -5.69 2.23
N SER A 90 1.88 -6.12 1.94
CA SER A 90 2.17 -7.43 1.36
C SER A 90 1.70 -8.57 2.26
N VAL A 91 1.93 -8.46 3.58
CA VAL A 91 1.50 -9.47 4.55
C VAL A 91 -0.02 -9.53 4.64
N MET A 92 -0.69 -8.37 4.75
CA MET A 92 -2.16 -8.31 4.78
C MET A 92 -2.77 -8.95 3.54
N MET A 93 -2.22 -8.64 2.36
CA MET A 93 -2.71 -9.19 1.11
C MET A 93 -2.41 -10.69 0.98
N GLY A 94 -1.26 -11.14 1.48
CA GLY A 94 -0.94 -12.57 1.55
C GLY A 94 -1.93 -13.35 2.41
N ILE A 95 -2.31 -12.81 3.57
CA ILE A 95 -3.34 -13.40 4.43
C ILE A 95 -4.68 -13.43 3.69
N TYR A 96 -5.07 -12.33 3.05
CA TYR A 96 -6.31 -12.24 2.28
C TYR A 96 -6.37 -13.28 1.14
N GLU A 97 -5.28 -13.44 0.38
CA GLU A 97 -5.20 -14.44 -0.69
C GLU A 97 -5.31 -15.88 -0.16
N LEU A 98 -4.64 -16.18 0.96
CA LEU A 98 -4.71 -17.51 1.58
C LEU A 98 -6.13 -17.84 2.06
N GLN A 99 -6.81 -16.90 2.71
CA GLN A 99 -8.21 -17.05 3.16
C GLN A 99 -9.19 -17.20 1.98
N GLY A 100 -8.99 -16.42 0.91
CA GLY A 100 -9.78 -16.55 -0.32
C GLY A 100 -9.53 -17.86 -1.08
N GLY A 101 -8.34 -18.45 -0.91
CA GLY A 101 -7.96 -19.75 -1.46
C GLY A 101 -8.58 -20.93 -0.72
N GLU A 102 -8.67 -20.88 0.62
CA GLU A 102 -9.36 -21.89 1.43
C GLU A 102 -10.86 -21.90 1.15
N ASN A 103 -11.51 -20.74 1.05
CA ASN A 103 -12.95 -20.63 0.79
C ASN A 103 -13.39 -21.09 -0.62
N LYS A 104 -12.44 -21.39 -1.52
CA LYS A 104 -12.71 -22.00 -2.85
C LYS A 104 -12.48 -23.52 -2.87
N ARG A 105 -11.95 -24.10 -1.80
CA ARG A 105 -11.68 -25.54 -1.65
C ARG A 105 -12.65 -26.25 -0.70
N ALA A 106 -13.53 -25.51 -0.03
CA ALA A 106 -14.68 -26.01 0.72
C ALA A 106 -15.94 -25.98 -0.15
#